data_AF-A0ABD3VMC9-F1
#
_entry.id   AF-A0ABD3VMC9-F1
#
_cell.length_a   1.000
_cell.length_b   1.000
_cell.length_c   1.000
_cell.angle_alpha   90.00
_cell.angle_beta   90.00
_cell.angle_gamma   90.00
#
_symmetry.space_group_name_H-M   'P 1'
#
loop_
_entity.id
_entity.type
_entity.pdbx_description
1 polymer ?
#
loop_
_entity_poly.entity_id
_entity_poly.type
_entity_poly.pdbx_seq_one_letter_code
_entity_poly.pdbx_strand_id
1 'polypeptide(L)'
;MDSLTLPELNEDYAEKNYWDKRFESEETYDWFADFKAFRHLLREDLKENHKILMLGCGNSLLSEHLYTDGFKHITNIDYSKVVIEKMKKKYVNWSEMTWKVMDILDMSFDPVTFDIVLEKGTLDALLVNEKDPWQLSGEGEQMIDTVLKQVSAILKPGGKFISITFSQPHFRKPLYARERYNWSVQTKTFGETFHFFYFSMTKGEVLTDEEKKEERKLENRKLKSNNTPTVYLKSDDSEDFLCGIDL
;
A
#
# COMPACT_ATOMS: atom_id res chain seq x y z
N MET A 1 5.70 19.90 22.54
CA MET A 1 6.08 19.42 21.20
C MET A 1 6.71 18.07 21.43
N ASP A 2 5.92 17.00 21.37
CA ASP A 2 6.52 15.67 21.36
C ASP A 2 7.29 15.55 20.04
N SER A 3 8.60 15.35 20.15
CA SER A 3 9.44 15.06 19.01
C SER A 3 8.91 13.78 18.36
N LEU A 4 8.59 13.83 17.08
CA LEU A 4 8.35 12.66 16.24
C LEU A 4 9.48 11.65 16.49
N THR A 5 9.19 10.60 17.24
CA THR A 5 10.13 9.51 17.50
C THR A 5 10.05 8.57 16.31
N LEU A 6 10.78 8.96 15.26
CA LEU A 6 11.07 8.06 14.15
C LEU A 6 11.85 6.85 14.70
N PRO A 7 11.66 5.65 14.12
CA PRO A 7 12.42 4.49 14.55
C PRO A 7 13.91 4.70 14.26
N GLU A 8 14.74 3.96 14.99
CA GLU A 8 16.19 3.99 14.75
C GLU A 8 16.54 3.30 13.42
N LEU A 9 15.78 2.26 13.05
CA LEU A 9 15.95 1.50 11.82
C LEU A 9 14.65 1.47 11.02
N ASN A 10 14.75 1.55 9.68
CA ASN A 10 13.55 1.45 8.82
C ASN A 10 12.82 0.11 9.00
N GLU A 11 13.56 -0.97 9.27
CA GLU A 11 13.03 -2.32 9.47
C GLU A 11 12.01 -2.37 10.62
N ASP A 12 12.09 -1.46 11.60
CA ASP A 12 11.14 -1.37 12.71
C ASP A 12 9.71 -1.08 12.25
N TYR A 13 9.50 -0.50 11.05
CA TYR A 13 8.16 -0.31 10.50
C TYR A 13 7.45 -1.62 10.13
N ALA A 14 8.16 -2.74 10.03
CA ALA A 14 7.56 -4.06 9.88
C ALA A 14 7.00 -4.59 11.22
N GLU A 15 7.52 -4.08 12.35
CA GLU A 15 7.28 -4.64 13.67
C GLU A 15 6.02 -4.06 14.31
N LYS A 16 5.05 -4.92 14.61
CA LYS A 16 3.81 -4.52 15.30
C LYS A 16 4.08 -3.81 16.63
N ASN A 17 5.12 -4.21 17.36
CA ASN A 17 5.48 -3.60 18.64
C ASN A 17 5.94 -2.14 18.51
N TYR A 18 6.58 -1.77 17.40
CA TYR A 18 6.94 -0.37 17.12
C TYR A 18 5.65 0.47 17.00
N TRP A 19 4.69 -0.02 16.21
CA TRP A 19 3.42 0.67 16.00
C TRP A 19 2.58 0.77 17.26
N ASP A 20 2.43 -0.32 18.02
CA ASP A 20 1.70 -0.31 19.28
C ASP A 20 2.25 0.78 20.24
N LYS A 21 3.58 0.86 20.40
CA LYS A 21 4.23 1.90 21.22
C LYS A 21 3.98 3.31 20.68
N ARG A 22 4.09 3.51 19.38
CA ARG A 22 3.86 4.83 18.76
C ARG A 22 2.42 5.31 18.98
N PHE A 23 1.45 4.41 18.86
CA PHE A 23 0.04 4.75 19.00
C PHE A 23 -0.40 5.04 20.45
N GLU A 24 0.37 4.62 21.45
CA GLU A 24 0.12 4.96 22.87
C GLU A 24 0.17 6.48 23.10
N SER A 25 1.11 7.19 22.48
CA SER A 25 1.33 8.62 22.69
C SER A 25 0.85 9.50 21.52
N GLU A 26 0.97 9.05 20.28
CA GLU A 26 0.68 9.87 19.10
C GLU A 26 -0.83 9.89 18.79
N GLU A 27 -1.47 11.05 18.91
CA GLU A 27 -2.91 11.20 18.69
C GLU A 27 -3.30 11.10 17.22
N THR A 28 -2.51 11.68 16.32
CA THR A 28 -2.83 11.76 14.90
C THR A 28 -1.56 11.95 14.10
N TYR A 29 -1.39 11.14 13.05
CA TYR A 29 -0.31 11.31 12.09
C TYR A 29 -0.76 10.83 10.71
N ASP A 30 -0.39 11.59 9.69
CA ASP A 30 -0.72 11.28 8.30
C ASP A 30 0.54 11.10 7.48
N TRP A 31 0.79 9.86 7.07
CA TRP A 31 1.88 9.54 6.16
C TRP A 31 1.67 10.15 4.77
N PHE A 32 2.79 10.55 4.15
CA PHE A 32 2.93 11.11 2.80
C PHE A 32 2.45 12.54 2.66
N ALA A 33 1.23 12.72 2.18
CA ALA A 33 0.66 14.03 1.88
C ALA A 33 -0.67 14.21 2.63
N ASP A 34 -0.99 15.48 2.89
CA ASP A 34 -2.29 15.87 3.43
C ASP A 34 -3.42 15.46 2.47
N PHE A 35 -4.56 15.09 3.05
CA PHE A 35 -5.75 14.68 2.29
C PHE A 35 -6.11 15.65 1.16
N LYS A 36 -5.96 16.96 1.36
CA LYS A 36 -6.26 17.98 0.34
C LYS A 36 -5.51 17.77 -0.96
N ALA A 37 -4.30 17.22 -0.92
CA ALA A 37 -3.45 17.03 -2.09
C ALA A 37 -4.01 16.00 -3.09
N PHE A 38 -4.77 15.00 -2.60
CA PHE A 38 -5.32 13.91 -3.43
C PHE A 38 -6.84 13.74 -3.29
N ARG A 39 -7.51 14.58 -2.51
CA ARG A 39 -8.97 14.57 -2.32
C ARG A 39 -9.75 14.58 -3.63
N HIS A 40 -9.29 15.35 -4.62
CA HIS A 40 -9.95 15.42 -5.92
C HIS A 40 -9.90 14.08 -6.66
N LEU A 41 -8.78 13.35 -6.58
CA LEU A 41 -8.63 12.01 -7.16
C LEU A 41 -9.57 11.00 -6.51
N LEU A 42 -9.65 11.01 -5.17
CA LEU A 42 -10.59 10.14 -4.46
C LEU A 42 -12.05 10.43 -4.84
N ARG A 43 -12.42 11.70 -5.01
CA ARG A 43 -13.79 12.06 -5.40
C ARG A 43 -14.17 11.62 -6.82
N GLU A 44 -13.21 11.36 -7.70
CA GLU A 44 -13.48 10.77 -9.02
C GLU A 44 -13.85 9.28 -8.91
N ASP A 45 -13.32 8.57 -7.91
CA ASP A 45 -13.49 7.12 -7.75
C ASP A 45 -14.58 6.72 -6.73
N LEU A 46 -14.89 7.60 -5.77
CA LEU A 46 -15.82 7.31 -4.67
C LEU A 46 -17.23 7.86 -4.92
N LYS A 47 -18.23 7.14 -4.42
CA LYS A 47 -19.64 7.57 -4.34
C LYS A 47 -20.12 7.47 -2.90
N GLU A 48 -21.08 8.31 -2.50
CA GLU A 48 -21.55 8.43 -1.11
C GLU A 48 -22.02 7.09 -0.50
N ASN A 49 -22.61 6.22 -1.32
CA ASN A 49 -23.15 4.93 -0.89
C ASN A 49 -22.14 3.77 -0.96
N HIS A 50 -20.88 4.01 -1.35
CA HIS A 50 -19.86 2.98 -1.41
C HIS A 50 -19.57 2.40 -0.01
N LYS A 51 -19.43 1.08 0.08
CA LYS A 51 -18.80 0.41 1.22
C LYS A 51 -17.29 0.47 1.04
N ILE A 52 -16.61 1.16 1.95
CA ILE A 52 -15.17 1.42 1.89
C ILE A 52 -14.47 0.58 2.97
N LEU A 53 -13.41 -0.14 2.60
CA LEU A 53 -12.47 -0.77 3.52
C LEU A 53 -11.16 0.02 3.52
N MET A 54 -10.72 0.49 4.69
CA MET A 54 -9.42 1.11 4.91
C MET A 54 -8.46 0.08 5.50
N LEU A 55 -7.41 -0.27 4.75
CA LEU A 55 -6.34 -1.16 5.20
C LEU A 55 -5.27 -0.35 5.94
N GLY A 56 -4.78 -0.87 7.07
CA GLY A 56 -3.74 -0.23 7.89
C GLY A 56 -4.08 1.22 8.22
N CYS A 57 -5.26 1.44 8.82
CA CYS A 57 -5.80 2.79 8.99
C CYS A 57 -4.96 3.67 9.92
N GLY A 58 -4.18 3.08 10.83
CA GLY A 58 -3.42 3.79 11.85
C GLY A 58 -4.25 4.84 12.60
N ASN A 59 -3.58 5.94 12.97
CA ASN A 59 -4.18 7.12 13.59
C ASN A 59 -4.38 8.27 12.58
N SER A 60 -4.46 7.97 11.28
CA SER A 60 -4.66 8.95 10.20
C SER A 60 -6.05 9.60 10.27
N LEU A 61 -6.15 10.85 9.81
CA LEU A 61 -7.44 11.53 9.64
C LEU A 61 -8.12 11.18 8.31
N LEU A 62 -7.57 10.30 7.49
CA LEU A 62 -8.14 9.99 6.17
C LEU A 62 -9.59 9.52 6.26
N SER A 63 -9.90 8.61 7.19
CA SER A 63 -11.28 8.17 7.42
C SER A 63 -12.16 9.28 7.98
N GLU A 64 -11.60 10.19 8.79
CA GLU A 64 -12.29 11.38 9.28
C GLU A 64 -12.71 12.30 8.12
N HIS A 65 -11.75 12.59 7.25
CA HIS A 65 -11.93 13.42 6.08
C HIS A 65 -12.90 12.81 5.07
N LEU A 66 -12.83 11.51 4.81
CA LEU A 66 -13.78 10.82 3.93
C LEU A 66 -15.21 10.88 4.48
N TYR A 67 -15.38 10.65 5.78
CA TYR A 67 -16.69 10.71 6.40
C TYR A 67 -17.28 12.12 6.36
N THR A 68 -16.49 13.15 6.67
CA THR A 68 -16.92 14.56 6.59
C THR A 68 -17.23 14.98 5.15
N ASP A 69 -16.59 14.35 4.16
CA ASP A 69 -16.88 14.52 2.74
C ASP A 69 -18.16 13.82 2.25
N GLY A 70 -18.83 13.04 3.10
CA GLY A 70 -20.10 12.37 2.80
C GLY A 70 -20.01 10.85 2.64
N PHE A 71 -18.81 10.27 2.66
CA PHE A 71 -18.62 8.82 2.53
C PHE A 71 -18.74 8.13 3.89
N LYS A 72 -19.96 7.67 4.24
CA LYS A 72 -20.25 7.27 5.62
C LYS A 72 -19.88 5.81 5.96
N HIS A 73 -19.98 4.89 5.00
CA HIS A 73 -19.84 3.45 5.25
C HIS A 73 -18.38 2.98 5.20
N ILE A 74 -17.60 3.32 6.23
CA ILE A 74 -16.15 3.05 6.28
C ILE A 74 -15.86 1.95 7.31
N THR A 75 -15.25 0.86 6.89
CA THR A 75 -14.64 -0.14 7.78
C THR A 75 -13.14 0.09 7.83
N ASN A 76 -12.59 0.30 9.01
CA ASN A 76 -11.18 0.56 9.26
C ASN A 76 -10.55 -0.66 9.93
N ILE A 77 -9.44 -1.13 9.36
CA ILE A 77 -8.67 -2.21 9.96
C ILE A 77 -7.20 -1.84 10.15
N ASP A 78 -6.63 -2.38 11.21
CA ASP A 78 -5.22 -2.29 11.55
C ASP A 78 -4.88 -3.47 12.45
N TYR A 79 -3.68 -4.02 12.34
CA TYR A 79 -3.24 -5.12 13.22
C TYR A 79 -2.97 -4.66 14.66
N SER A 80 -2.82 -3.35 14.89
CA SER A 80 -2.57 -2.76 16.21
C SER A 80 -3.89 -2.62 16.96
N LYS A 81 -4.03 -3.39 18.04
CA LYS A 81 -5.17 -3.23 18.96
C LYS A 81 -5.17 -1.85 19.62
N VAL A 82 -3.99 -1.29 19.90
CA VAL A 82 -3.83 0.01 20.55
C VAL A 82 -4.52 1.09 19.71
N VAL A 83 -4.20 1.17 18.41
CA VAL A 83 -4.78 2.21 17.55
C VAL A 83 -6.26 1.99 17.28
N ILE A 84 -6.68 0.74 17.10
CA ILE A 84 -8.10 0.43 16.86
C ILE A 84 -8.97 0.85 18.04
N GLU A 85 -8.59 0.53 19.28
CA GLU A 85 -9.38 0.95 20.45
C GLU A 85 -9.35 2.47 20.65
N LYS A 86 -8.20 3.11 20.38
CA LYS A 86 -8.06 4.57 20.43
C LYS A 86 -8.98 5.27 19.43
N MET A 87 -8.95 4.85 18.17
CA MET A 87 -9.76 5.43 17.10
C MET A 87 -11.25 5.14 17.28
N LYS A 88 -11.60 3.92 17.71
CA LYS A 88 -12.98 3.57 18.07
C LYS A 88 -13.54 4.48 19.18
N LYS A 89 -12.73 4.81 20.19
CA LYS A 89 -13.12 5.76 21.25
C LYS A 89 -13.24 7.19 20.71
N LYS A 90 -12.29 7.63 19.88
CA LYS A 90 -12.28 8.97 19.26
C LYS A 90 -13.54 9.24 18.43
N TYR A 91 -13.98 8.25 17.65
CA TYR A 91 -15.13 8.38 16.74
C TYR A 91 -16.38 7.61 17.20
N VAL A 92 -16.59 7.49 18.51
CA VAL A 92 -17.73 6.74 19.09
C VAL A 92 -19.10 7.22 18.59
N ASN A 93 -19.22 8.50 18.21
CA ASN A 93 -20.46 9.10 17.71
C ASN A 93 -20.70 8.91 16.21
N TRP A 94 -19.79 8.23 15.49
CA TRP A 94 -19.86 8.05 14.04
C TRP A 94 -20.19 6.59 13.75
N SER A 95 -21.48 6.24 13.92
CA SER A 95 -21.98 4.87 13.92
C SER A 95 -21.72 4.07 12.63
N GLU A 96 -21.55 4.76 11.51
CA GLU A 96 -21.32 4.16 10.20
C GLU A 96 -19.84 3.80 9.97
N MET A 97 -18.95 4.26 10.87
CA MET A 97 -17.56 3.81 10.90
C MET A 97 -17.39 2.59 11.80
N THR A 98 -16.82 1.54 11.24
CA THR A 98 -16.43 0.34 11.98
C THR A 98 -14.91 0.30 12.15
N TRP A 99 -14.44 -0.16 13.31
CA TRP A 99 -13.01 -0.30 13.63
C TRP A 99 -12.74 -1.73 14.10
N LYS A 100 -11.84 -2.46 13.43
CA LYS A 100 -11.53 -3.86 13.75
C LYS A 100 -10.02 -4.10 13.80
N VAL A 101 -9.58 -4.85 14.81
CA VAL A 101 -8.23 -5.41 14.83
C VAL A 101 -8.17 -6.52 13.80
N MET A 102 -7.35 -6.37 12.76
CA MET A 102 -7.21 -7.36 11.70
C MET A 102 -5.91 -7.16 10.96
N ASP A 103 -5.24 -8.27 10.65
CA ASP A 103 -4.05 -8.30 9.80
C ASP A 103 -4.49 -8.31 8.33
N ILE A 104 -3.85 -7.49 7.50
CA ILE A 104 -4.13 -7.43 6.05
C ILE A 104 -3.69 -8.71 5.31
N LEU A 105 -2.80 -9.51 5.93
CA LEU A 105 -2.38 -10.82 5.42
C LEU A 105 -3.41 -11.91 5.69
N ASP A 106 -4.36 -11.70 6.63
CA ASP A 106 -5.41 -12.65 6.99
C ASP A 106 -6.74 -11.92 7.26
N MET A 107 -7.35 -11.44 6.17
CA MET A 107 -8.60 -10.69 6.21
C MET A 107 -9.81 -11.61 6.24
N SER A 108 -10.68 -11.42 7.23
CA SER A 108 -11.92 -12.18 7.41
C SER A 108 -13.15 -11.38 6.95
N PHE A 109 -13.28 -11.23 5.63
CA PHE A 109 -14.46 -10.64 5.00
C PHE A 109 -15.05 -11.57 3.94
N ASP A 110 -16.37 -11.48 3.76
CA ASP A 110 -17.04 -12.21 2.69
C ASP A 110 -16.55 -11.70 1.32
N PRO A 111 -16.42 -12.59 0.31
CA PRO A 111 -16.16 -12.16 -1.06
C PRO A 111 -17.22 -11.16 -1.56
N VAL A 112 -16.85 -10.27 -2.48
CA VAL A 112 -17.83 -9.37 -3.15
C VAL A 112 -18.57 -8.44 -2.15
N THR A 113 -17.85 -7.93 -1.15
CA THR A 113 -18.42 -7.10 -0.06
C THR A 113 -18.22 -5.61 -0.29
N PHE A 114 -17.02 -5.19 -0.71
CA PHE A 114 -16.63 -3.78 -0.73
C PHE A 114 -16.68 -3.19 -2.14
N ASP A 115 -17.10 -1.94 -2.23
CA ASP A 115 -17.05 -1.15 -3.45
C ASP A 115 -15.65 -0.53 -3.63
N ILE A 116 -15.03 -0.13 -2.50
CA ILE A 116 -13.70 0.45 -2.46
C ILE A 116 -12.87 -0.25 -1.38
N VAL A 117 -11.64 -0.61 -1.71
CA VAL A 117 -10.59 -0.90 -0.74
C VAL A 117 -9.53 0.17 -0.90
N LEU A 118 -9.07 0.77 0.19
CA LEU A 118 -8.10 1.87 0.19
C LEU A 118 -6.96 1.53 1.15
N GLU A 119 -5.73 1.77 0.71
CA GLU A 119 -4.56 1.79 1.59
C GLU A 119 -3.69 3.02 1.30
N LYS A 120 -3.07 3.57 2.36
CA LYS A 120 -2.13 4.68 2.25
C LYS A 120 -0.89 4.40 3.08
N GLY A 121 0.14 3.89 2.44
CA GLY A 121 1.44 3.61 3.05
C GLY A 121 1.51 2.29 3.79
N THR A 122 0.43 1.52 3.80
CA THR A 122 0.38 0.23 4.49
C THR A 122 1.24 -0.79 3.75
N LEU A 123 1.15 -0.81 2.42
CA LEU A 123 1.99 -1.70 1.61
C LEU A 123 3.46 -1.25 1.59
N ASP A 124 3.74 0.03 1.86
CA ASP A 124 5.11 0.53 2.03
C ASP A 124 5.73 -0.02 3.33
N ALA A 125 4.98 0.00 4.44
CA ALA A 125 5.41 -0.61 5.69
C ALA A 125 5.60 -2.13 5.56
N LEU A 126 4.72 -2.81 4.82
CA LEU A 126 4.81 -4.26 4.57
C LEU A 126 6.10 -4.65 3.82
N LEU A 127 6.60 -3.77 2.94
CA LEU A 127 7.78 -3.99 2.10
C LEU A 127 9.04 -3.32 2.64
N VAL A 128 9.03 -2.80 3.87
CA VAL A 128 10.14 -1.99 4.37
C VAL A 128 11.47 -2.74 4.50
N ASN A 129 11.40 -4.07 4.64
CA ASN A 129 12.57 -4.95 4.75
C ASN A 129 13.18 -5.32 3.39
N GLU A 130 12.58 -4.89 2.27
CA GLU A 130 13.12 -5.13 0.94
C GLU A 130 14.36 -4.29 0.68
N LYS A 131 15.46 -4.97 0.33
CA LYS A 131 16.78 -4.35 0.14
C LYS A 131 17.00 -3.85 -1.29
N ASP A 132 16.43 -4.55 -2.26
CA ASP A 132 16.50 -4.20 -3.67
C ASP A 132 15.11 -3.84 -4.20
N PRO A 133 14.86 -2.56 -4.55
CA PRO A 133 13.55 -2.16 -5.06
C PRO A 133 13.23 -2.76 -6.44
N TRP A 134 14.24 -3.27 -7.17
CA TRP A 134 14.06 -3.95 -8.46
C TRP A 134 13.79 -5.45 -8.33
N GLN A 135 14.11 -6.04 -7.18
CA GLN A 135 13.95 -7.47 -6.92
C GLN A 135 13.47 -7.70 -5.49
N LEU A 136 12.16 -7.91 -5.36
CA LEU A 136 11.58 -8.31 -4.09
C LEU A 136 12.09 -9.71 -3.69
N SER A 137 12.24 -9.91 -2.39
CA SER A 137 12.43 -11.21 -1.78
C SER A 137 11.22 -12.13 -2.05
N GLY A 138 11.42 -13.44 -1.99
CA GLY A 138 10.32 -14.40 -2.13
C GLY A 138 9.23 -14.21 -1.07
N GLU A 139 9.62 -13.76 0.12
CA GLU A 139 8.70 -13.44 1.23
C GLU A 139 7.87 -12.19 0.93
N GLY A 140 8.50 -11.07 0.56
CA GLY A 140 7.78 -9.83 0.22
C GLY A 140 6.83 -10.01 -0.96
N GLU A 141 7.23 -10.79 -1.97
CA GLU A 141 6.34 -11.16 -3.08
C GLU A 141 5.13 -11.97 -2.62
N GLN A 142 5.34 -12.93 -1.71
CA GLN A 142 4.27 -13.76 -1.16
C GLN A 142 3.30 -12.94 -0.30
N MET A 143 3.83 -12.04 0.55
CA MET A 143 3.01 -11.15 1.38
C MET A 143 2.14 -10.25 0.50
N ILE A 144 2.72 -9.58 -0.50
CA ILE A 144 1.96 -8.73 -1.42
C ILE A 144 0.92 -9.52 -2.21
N ASP A 145 1.29 -10.68 -2.76
CA ASP A 145 0.33 -11.54 -3.46
C ASP A 145 -0.83 -11.95 -2.56
N THR A 146 -0.54 -12.27 -1.29
CA THR A 146 -1.54 -12.66 -0.29
C THR A 146 -2.53 -11.53 -0.02
N VAL A 147 -2.05 -10.30 0.19
CA VAL A 147 -2.92 -9.13 0.37
C VAL A 147 -3.75 -8.88 -0.89
N LEU A 148 -3.11 -8.79 -2.06
CA LEU A 148 -3.78 -8.39 -3.31
C LEU A 148 -4.81 -9.43 -3.78
N LYS A 149 -4.58 -10.73 -3.55
CA LYS A 149 -5.58 -11.78 -3.79
C LYS A 149 -6.82 -11.59 -2.92
N GLN A 150 -6.64 -11.31 -1.62
CA GLN A 150 -7.76 -11.09 -0.71
C GLN A 150 -8.52 -9.82 -1.09
N VAL A 151 -7.83 -8.72 -1.35
CA VAL A 151 -8.44 -7.47 -1.85
C VAL A 151 -9.26 -7.73 -3.12
N SER A 152 -8.68 -8.46 -4.07
CA SER A 152 -9.35 -8.83 -5.31
C SER A 152 -10.61 -9.69 -5.10
N ALA A 153 -10.63 -10.55 -4.08
CA ALA A 153 -11.75 -11.42 -3.76
C ALA A 153 -12.90 -10.69 -3.04
N ILE A 154 -12.57 -9.77 -2.13
CA ILE A 154 -13.56 -9.02 -1.33
C ILE A 154 -14.15 -7.83 -2.10
N LEU A 155 -13.54 -7.39 -3.20
CA LEU A 155 -14.08 -6.37 -4.08
C LEU A 155 -15.26 -6.87 -4.90
N LYS A 156 -16.29 -6.02 -5.04
CA LYS A 156 -17.38 -6.24 -5.99
C LYS A 156 -16.91 -6.10 -7.44
N PRO A 157 -17.59 -6.71 -8.43
CA PRO A 157 -17.41 -6.35 -9.84
C PRO A 157 -17.54 -4.83 -10.05
N GLY A 158 -16.57 -4.22 -10.73
CA GLY A 158 -16.48 -2.77 -10.90
C GLY A 158 -16.00 -1.98 -9.67
N GLY A 159 -15.80 -2.66 -8.53
CA GLY A 159 -15.19 -2.06 -7.34
C GLY A 159 -13.71 -1.76 -7.56
N LYS A 160 -13.14 -0.86 -6.75
CA LYS A 160 -11.77 -0.38 -6.92
C LYS A 160 -10.89 -0.63 -5.71
N PHE A 161 -9.67 -1.07 -5.96
CA PHE A 161 -8.58 -0.98 -5.00
C PHE A 161 -7.77 0.29 -5.29
N ILE A 162 -7.65 1.16 -4.29
CA ILE A 162 -6.92 2.41 -4.35
C ILE A 162 -5.69 2.30 -3.44
N SER A 163 -4.51 2.54 -4.00
CA SER A 163 -3.25 2.58 -3.26
C SER A 163 -2.60 3.96 -3.40
N ILE A 164 -2.21 4.53 -2.25
CA ILE A 164 -1.51 5.79 -2.17
C ILE A 164 -0.13 5.53 -1.57
N THR A 165 0.92 5.88 -2.32
CA THR A 165 2.31 5.52 -1.98
C THR A 165 3.30 6.54 -2.53
N PHE A 166 4.52 6.56 -1.99
CA PHE A 166 5.67 7.25 -2.61
C PHE A 166 6.42 6.34 -3.60
N SER A 167 6.10 5.04 -3.64
CA SER A 167 6.79 4.07 -4.49
C SER A 167 6.48 4.31 -5.97
N GLN A 168 7.54 4.49 -6.77
CA GLN A 168 7.42 4.84 -8.18
C GLN A 168 6.72 3.75 -9.01
N PRO A 169 6.06 4.10 -10.13
CA PRO A 169 5.32 3.13 -10.94
C PRO A 169 6.17 1.98 -11.45
N HIS A 170 7.46 2.20 -11.74
CA HIS A 170 8.34 1.12 -12.20
C HIS A 170 8.63 0.08 -11.10
N PHE A 171 8.48 0.42 -9.82
CA PHE A 171 8.58 -0.53 -8.71
C PHE A 171 7.24 -1.12 -8.34
N ARG A 172 6.22 -0.26 -8.18
CA ARG A 172 4.95 -0.68 -7.61
C ARG A 172 3.99 -1.30 -8.62
N LYS A 173 3.93 -0.76 -9.84
CA LYS A 173 2.99 -1.23 -10.87
C LYS A 173 3.18 -2.71 -11.23
N PRO A 174 4.41 -3.27 -11.35
CA PRO A 174 4.60 -4.70 -11.59
C PRO A 174 3.98 -5.61 -10.51
N LEU A 175 3.82 -5.12 -9.28
CA LEU A 175 3.19 -5.86 -8.19
C LEU A 175 1.66 -5.88 -8.33
N TYR A 176 1.07 -4.79 -8.83
CA TYR A 176 -0.38 -4.66 -9.05
C TYR A 176 -0.84 -5.23 -10.40
N ALA A 177 -0.05 -5.08 -11.45
CA ALA A 177 -0.41 -5.46 -12.82
C ALA A 177 -0.16 -6.96 -13.05
N ARG A 178 -0.98 -7.80 -12.43
CA ARG A 178 -0.96 -9.25 -12.58
C ARG A 178 -2.33 -9.78 -13.01
N GLU A 179 -2.41 -10.55 -14.10
CA GLU A 179 -3.68 -11.03 -14.66
C GLU A 179 -4.52 -11.80 -13.63
N ARG A 180 -3.85 -12.50 -12.68
CA ARG A 180 -4.49 -13.25 -11.60
C ARG A 180 -5.40 -12.43 -10.68
N TYR A 181 -5.22 -11.12 -10.58
CA TYR A 181 -6.08 -10.28 -9.75
C TYR A 181 -7.34 -9.80 -10.48
N ASN A 182 -7.44 -10.01 -11.80
CA ASN A 182 -8.61 -9.66 -12.60
C ASN A 182 -9.06 -8.20 -12.41
N TRP A 183 -8.13 -7.26 -12.58
CA TRP A 183 -8.38 -5.83 -12.61
C TRP A 183 -7.53 -5.12 -13.66
N SER A 184 -7.91 -3.91 -14.04
CA SER A 184 -7.03 -2.96 -14.72
C SER A 184 -6.13 -2.23 -13.71
N VAL A 185 -5.12 -1.48 -14.18
CA VAL A 185 -4.31 -0.61 -13.33
C VAL A 185 -4.20 0.78 -13.96
N GLN A 186 -4.60 1.80 -13.23
CA GLN A 186 -4.40 3.20 -13.60
C GLN A 186 -3.49 3.88 -12.57
N THR A 187 -2.73 4.87 -13.02
CA THR A 187 -1.77 5.60 -12.18
C THR A 187 -1.90 7.10 -12.44
N LYS A 188 -2.00 7.87 -11.36
CA LYS A 188 -1.95 9.34 -11.36
C LYS A 188 -0.88 9.80 -10.36
N THR A 189 -0.42 11.04 -10.51
CA THR A 189 0.53 11.67 -9.58
C THR A 189 -0.13 12.82 -8.85
N PHE A 190 0.34 13.12 -7.65
CA PHE A 190 -0.08 14.30 -6.88
C PHE A 190 1.03 14.76 -5.92
N GLY A 191 0.88 15.97 -5.37
CA GLY A 191 1.89 16.64 -4.54
C GLY A 191 2.74 17.64 -5.33
N GLU A 192 3.19 18.72 -4.67
CA GLU A 192 3.85 19.85 -5.34
C GLU A 192 5.37 19.71 -5.48
N THR A 193 6.03 18.94 -4.60
CA THR A 193 7.51 18.89 -4.51
C THR A 193 8.09 17.48 -4.36
N PHE A 194 7.25 16.46 -4.22
CA PHE A 194 7.59 15.04 -4.32
C PHE A 194 6.44 14.31 -5.03
N HIS A 195 6.75 13.43 -5.99
CA HIS A 195 5.73 12.67 -6.70
C HIS A 195 5.19 11.56 -5.79
N PHE A 196 4.05 11.79 -5.14
CA PHE A 196 3.25 10.69 -4.63
C PHE A 196 2.42 10.10 -5.77
N PHE A 197 2.14 8.81 -5.66
CA PHE A 197 1.46 8.05 -6.67
C PHE A 197 0.12 7.56 -6.14
N TYR A 198 -0.90 7.74 -6.98
CA TYR A 198 -2.25 7.26 -6.78
C TYR A 198 -2.50 6.15 -7.80
N PHE A 199 -2.60 4.91 -7.32
CA PHE A 199 -2.98 3.77 -8.14
C PHE A 199 -4.46 3.45 -7.93
N SER A 200 -5.18 3.24 -9.01
CA SER A 200 -6.56 2.75 -8.99
C SER A 200 -6.66 1.49 -9.83
N MET A 201 -7.07 0.39 -9.21
CA MET A 201 -7.28 -0.89 -9.85
C MET A 201 -8.77 -1.23 -9.89
N THR A 202 -9.34 -1.38 -11.09
CA THR A 202 -10.79 -1.62 -11.27
C THR A 202 -11.08 -3.10 -11.49
N LYS A 203 -11.81 -3.73 -10.58
CA LYS A 203 -12.16 -5.15 -10.63
C LYS A 203 -13.02 -5.48 -11.85
N GLY A 204 -12.64 -6.51 -12.59
CA GLY A 204 -13.36 -7.01 -13.76
C GLY A 204 -12.95 -6.34 -15.08
N GLU A 205 -12.11 -5.31 -15.03
CA GLU A 205 -11.38 -4.83 -16.20
C GLU A 205 -10.10 -5.63 -16.39
N VAL A 206 -9.49 -5.52 -17.58
CA VAL A 206 -8.29 -6.27 -17.95
C VAL A 206 -7.07 -5.36 -18.03
N LEU A 207 -5.90 -5.95 -17.79
CA LEU A 207 -4.62 -5.32 -18.09
C LEU A 207 -4.49 -5.03 -19.59
N THR A 208 -3.74 -3.99 -19.92
CA THR A 208 -3.31 -3.69 -21.30
C THR A 208 -2.36 -4.77 -21.83
N ASP A 209 -2.25 -4.89 -23.16
CA ASP A 209 -1.33 -5.87 -23.78
C ASP A 209 0.13 -5.65 -23.38
N GLU A 210 0.52 -4.39 -23.16
CA GLU A 210 1.85 -4.02 -22.69
C GLU A 210 2.10 -4.51 -21.26
N GLU A 211 1.16 -4.28 -20.34
CA GLU A 211 1.25 -4.76 -18.96
C GLU A 211 1.32 -6.28 -18.89
N LYS A 212 0.50 -6.99 -19.68
CA LYS A 212 0.56 -8.46 -19.79
C LYS A 212 1.91 -8.92 -20.32
N LYS A 213 2.52 -8.17 -21.24
CA LYS A 213 3.84 -8.50 -21.79
C LYS A 213 4.93 -8.28 -20.74
N GLU A 214 4.84 -7.22 -19.94
CA GLU A 214 5.75 -6.98 -18.82
C GLU A 214 5.61 -8.03 -17.71
N GLU A 215 4.39 -8.44 -17.36
CA GLU A 215 4.13 -9.55 -16.44
C GLU A 215 4.86 -10.83 -16.88
N ARG A 216 4.66 -11.25 -18.15
CA ARG A 216 5.33 -12.42 -18.71
C ARG A 216 6.86 -12.29 -18.71
N LYS A 217 7.39 -11.10 -18.98
CA LYS A 217 8.85 -10.87 -18.92
C LYS A 217 9.37 -11.03 -17.50
N LEU A 218 8.67 -10.50 -16.51
CA LEU A 218 9.02 -10.61 -15.09
C LEU A 218 9.06 -12.09 -14.66
N GLU A 219 8.04 -12.86 -15.00
CA GLU A 219 7.97 -14.30 -14.68
C GLU A 219 9.10 -15.09 -15.33
N ASN A 220 9.40 -14.80 -16.61
CA ASN A 220 10.51 -15.44 -17.31
C ASN A 220 11.88 -15.08 -16.70
N ARG A 221 12.08 -13.84 -16.22
CA ARG A 221 13.31 -13.46 -15.52
C ARG A 221 13.47 -14.24 -14.21
N LYS A 222 12.39 -14.40 -13.45
CA LYS A 222 12.38 -15.18 -12.20
C LYS A 222 12.69 -16.66 -12.43
N LEU A 223 12.10 -17.26 -13.46
CA LEU A 223 12.42 -18.64 -13.86
C LEU A 223 13.90 -18.82 -14.20
N LYS A 224 14.54 -17.81 -14.80
CA LYS A 224 15.97 -17.85 -15.12
C LYS A 224 16.86 -17.59 -13.90
N SER A 225 16.52 -16.66 -13.03
CA SER A 225 17.29 -16.38 -11.81
C SER A 225 17.31 -17.59 -10.88
N ASN A 226 16.18 -18.28 -10.72
CA ASN A 226 16.09 -19.50 -9.90
C ASN A 226 16.93 -20.67 -10.45
N ASN A 227 17.30 -20.63 -11.73
CA ASN A 227 18.11 -21.64 -12.40
C ASN A 227 19.61 -21.26 -12.52
N THR A 228 20.01 -20.08 -12.06
CA THR A 228 21.40 -19.61 -12.16
C THR A 228 22.01 -19.52 -10.77
N PRO A 229 23.14 -20.20 -10.47
CA PRO A 229 23.79 -20.08 -9.18
C PRO A 229 24.22 -18.63 -8.92
N THR A 230 23.93 -18.12 -7.72
CA THR A 230 24.35 -16.79 -7.28
C THR A 230 25.88 -16.69 -7.27
N VAL A 231 26.46 -15.93 -8.19
CA VAL A 231 27.88 -15.59 -8.17
C VAL A 231 28.03 -14.30 -7.37
N TYR A 232 28.60 -14.41 -6.17
CA TYR A 232 29.06 -13.24 -5.44
C TYR A 232 30.28 -12.67 -6.16
N LEU A 233 30.12 -11.50 -6.78
CA LEU A 233 31.27 -10.66 -7.09
C LEU A 233 31.84 -10.19 -5.75
N LYS A 234 33.07 -10.57 -5.43
CA LYS A 234 33.86 -9.87 -4.42
C LYS A 234 34.01 -8.43 -4.93
N SER A 235 33.56 -7.46 -4.16
CA SER A 235 33.91 -6.06 -4.39
C SER A 235 35.41 -5.91 -4.16
N ASP A 236 36.18 -5.67 -5.22
CA ASP A 236 37.43 -4.94 -5.09
C ASP A 236 37.03 -3.47 -4.98
N ASP A 237 37.17 -2.90 -3.78
CA ASP A 237 36.89 -1.51 -3.44
C ASP A 237 37.97 -0.59 -4.05
N SER A 238 38.06 -0.52 -5.38
CA SER A 238 38.75 0.59 -6.04
C SER A 238 37.86 1.24 -7.10
N GLU A 239 37.42 2.47 -6.81
CA GLU A 239 36.72 3.36 -7.72
C GLU A 239 37.65 3.93 -8.83
N ASP A 240 38.68 3.16 -9.23
CA ASP A 240 39.70 3.58 -10.21
C ASP A 240 39.15 3.71 -11.64
N PHE A 241 37.95 3.18 -11.91
CA PHE A 241 37.35 3.24 -13.24
C PHE A 241 36.85 4.65 -13.63
N LEU A 242 36.67 5.56 -12.66
CA LEU A 242 36.24 6.94 -12.92
C LEU A 242 37.36 7.84 -13.45
N CYS A 243 38.62 7.43 -13.30
CA CYS A 243 39.79 8.21 -13.75
C CYS A 243 40.06 8.09 -15.27
N GLY A 244 39.33 7.25 -16.00
CA GLY A 244 39.54 6.99 -17.43
C GLY A 244 38.57 7.68 -18.38
N ILE A 245 37.68 8.55 -17.88
CA ILE A 245 36.74 9.29 -18.72
C ILE A 245 37.37 10.64 -19.06
N ASP A 246 38.06 10.71 -20.18
CA ASP A 246 38.42 11.98 -20.81
C ASP A 246 37.11 12.66 -21.31
N LEU A 247 36.85 13.86 -20.82
CA LEU A 247 35.75 14.76 -21.23
C LEU A 247 36.04 15.45 -22.56
#